data_AF-A0A5E8AZ03-F1
#
_entry.id   AF-A0A5E8AZ03-F1
#
_cell.length_a   1.000
_cell.length_b   1.000
_cell.length_c   1.000
_cell.angle_alpha   90.00
_cell.angle_beta   90.00
_cell.angle_gamma   90.00
#
_symmetry.space_group_name_H-M   'P 1'
#
loop_
_entity.id
_entity.type
_entity.pdbx_description
1 polymer ?
#
loop_
_entity_poly.entity_id
_entity_poly.type
_entity_poly.pdbx_seq_one_letter_code
_entity_poly.pdbx_strand_id
1 'polypeptide(L)'
;MPPPRIPKLSKKKKKAAEPTTASEFLDAGVDDEEHGDRWIDSGDIPKAIRFYQKAAGYYQQAITMSRSNDKTIRDDATYNFARMQYVVYTKVVKTGELDNLDLGRLGVPLDGSGIVPTGISQVLQTQEHALNEVGSNGINGIPLDQLYTYGQVLAEAGEETENVATVQRAAEVFQGILERQLVAISELENEEFDDGEITTVENPQQADKTVALAAQEGVVPTSVVETITSLLDSLNTLLELSRDDSTPFILPQPPVPQCLEAVANTVRQLSQISTKYNGTSDQKTSFLAIPSRVLSDAHIAIAQILSTCSESVECLVAIWTEPPSSPVLVEFLPKVLGPNISRKPLGLPDTVHCALAAADALFGYAERPGISADVRWTAYSRSLTILKTAWERVAAGATGYADADPAEKLQVLMARGDAELLRASLQGLPAAEKHREVLRRNARNMYTSADNLPLVASGVKLTGSSPEILRMKREIHIKTALLDGRTDDPVLQGVGAQRVLAAIREQGGLGLI
;
A
#
# COMPACT_ATOMS: atom_id res chain seq x y z
N MET A 1 0.48 -8.97 1.19
CA MET A 1 0.15 -9.86 0.07
C MET A 1 -0.35 -11.18 0.61
N PRO A 2 -1.33 -11.82 -0.04
CA PRO A 2 -1.82 -13.13 0.38
C PRO A 2 -0.72 -14.21 0.31
N PRO A 3 -0.79 -15.26 1.14
CA PRO A 3 0.18 -16.35 1.15
C PRO A 3 0.03 -17.27 -0.08
N PRO A 4 1.06 -18.08 -0.43
CA PRO A 4 0.92 -19.12 -1.44
C PRO A 4 -0.12 -20.17 -0.99
N ARG A 5 -0.83 -20.75 -1.95
CA ARG A 5 -1.74 -21.87 -1.70
C ARG A 5 -0.98 -23.18 -1.62
N ILE A 6 -1.35 -24.00 -0.63
CA ILE A 6 -0.72 -25.28 -0.33
C ILE A 6 -1.77 -26.38 -0.48
N PRO A 7 -1.49 -27.48 -1.21
CA PRO A 7 -2.39 -28.62 -1.27
C PRO A 7 -2.70 -29.18 0.12
N LYS A 8 -3.96 -29.56 0.36
CA LYS A 8 -4.38 -30.27 1.57
C LYS A 8 -3.95 -31.75 1.52
N LEU A 9 -2.65 -32.05 1.48
CA LEU A 9 -2.14 -33.42 1.56
C LEU A 9 -0.95 -33.59 2.54
N SER A 10 -0.84 -34.80 3.07
CA SER A 10 -0.34 -35.13 4.40
C SER A 10 1.10 -34.73 4.74
N LYS A 11 1.29 -34.17 5.94
CA LYS A 11 2.57 -34.02 6.64
C LYS A 11 3.34 -35.36 6.72
N LYS A 12 4.27 -35.60 5.79
CA LYS A 12 5.47 -36.46 6.00
C LYS A 12 6.62 -35.97 5.10
N LYS A 13 7.42 -35.02 5.60
CA LYS A 13 8.71 -34.64 4.99
C LYS A 13 9.70 -35.82 5.07
N LYS A 14 9.93 -36.52 3.97
CA LYS A 14 11.17 -37.29 3.71
C LYS A 14 12.11 -36.41 2.89
N LYS A 15 13.39 -36.37 3.28
CA LYS A 15 14.45 -35.61 2.57
C LYS A 15 14.63 -36.09 1.12
N ALA A 16 14.70 -35.10 0.21
CA ALA A 16 15.51 -35.04 -1.01
C ALA A 16 15.40 -36.20 -2.03
N ALA A 17 14.20 -36.49 -2.50
CA ALA A 17 14.04 -36.96 -3.88
C ALA A 17 13.75 -35.74 -4.76
N GLU A 18 14.24 -35.71 -6.00
CA GLU A 18 13.78 -34.71 -6.98
C GLU A 18 12.26 -34.86 -7.14
N PRO A 19 11.49 -33.75 -7.25
CA PRO A 19 10.05 -33.85 -7.45
C PRO A 19 9.74 -34.61 -8.74
N THR A 20 8.77 -35.51 -8.71
CA THR A 20 8.38 -36.35 -9.86
C THR A 20 6.90 -36.27 -10.19
N THR A 21 6.06 -35.81 -9.26
CA THR A 21 4.61 -35.64 -9.47
C THR A 21 4.22 -34.17 -9.43
N ALA A 22 3.10 -33.81 -10.05
CA ALA A 22 2.62 -32.42 -10.07
C ALA A 22 2.44 -31.82 -8.66
N SER A 23 1.97 -32.63 -7.70
CA SER A 23 1.86 -32.22 -6.29
C SER A 23 3.22 -31.98 -5.65
N GLU A 24 4.20 -32.86 -5.89
CA GLU A 24 5.57 -32.68 -5.38
C GLU A 24 6.24 -31.43 -5.97
N PHE A 25 5.97 -31.12 -7.24
CA PHE A 25 6.43 -29.89 -7.87
C PHE A 25 5.79 -28.65 -7.25
N LEU A 26 4.47 -28.68 -6.99
CA LEU A 26 3.79 -27.58 -6.31
C LEU A 26 4.36 -27.36 -4.90
N ASP A 27 4.53 -28.43 -4.11
CA ASP A 27 5.11 -28.35 -2.76
C ASP A 27 6.56 -27.83 -2.76
N ALA A 28 7.38 -28.30 -3.71
CA ALA A 28 8.75 -27.83 -3.86
C ALA A 28 8.82 -26.35 -4.29
N GLY A 29 7.86 -25.91 -5.12
CA GLY A 29 7.68 -24.51 -5.50
C GLY A 29 7.41 -23.63 -4.28
N VAL A 30 6.45 -24.03 -3.44
CA VAL A 30 6.12 -23.33 -2.19
C VAL A 30 7.32 -23.29 -1.24
N ASP A 31 8.00 -24.43 -1.02
CA ASP A 31 9.18 -24.49 -0.14
C ASP A 31 10.28 -23.52 -0.64
N ASP A 32 10.62 -23.49 -1.94
CA ASP A 32 11.66 -22.58 -2.47
C ASP A 32 11.20 -21.11 -2.45
N GLU A 33 9.91 -20.83 -2.67
CA GLU A 33 9.36 -19.49 -2.57
C GLU A 33 9.51 -18.92 -1.15
N GLU A 34 9.19 -19.71 -0.11
CA GLU A 34 9.41 -19.30 1.29
C GLU A 34 10.89 -18.99 1.58
N HIS A 35 11.82 -19.72 0.96
CA HIS A 35 13.24 -19.41 1.08
C HIS A 35 13.57 -18.08 0.37
N GLY A 36 12.99 -17.83 -0.80
CA GLY A 36 13.07 -16.55 -1.50
C GLY A 36 12.64 -15.38 -0.59
N ASP A 37 11.48 -15.52 0.07
CA ASP A 37 10.94 -14.53 0.99
C ASP A 37 11.88 -14.27 2.19
N ARG A 38 12.53 -15.30 2.74
CA ARG A 38 13.51 -15.10 3.83
C ARG A 38 14.78 -14.36 3.36
N TRP A 39 15.24 -14.61 2.14
CA TRP A 39 16.41 -13.94 1.59
C TRP A 39 16.12 -12.50 1.19
N ILE A 40 14.91 -12.22 0.69
CA ILE A 40 14.53 -10.84 0.36
C ILE A 40 14.41 -9.99 1.62
N ASP A 41 13.83 -10.54 2.69
CA ASP A 41 13.66 -9.83 3.97
C ASP A 41 15.01 -9.62 4.70
N SER A 42 16.00 -10.47 4.45
CA SER A 42 17.38 -10.28 4.96
C SER A 42 18.26 -9.38 4.07
N GLY A 43 17.73 -8.92 2.92
CA GLY A 43 18.41 -8.02 1.99
C GLY A 43 19.38 -8.69 1.01
N ASP A 44 19.47 -10.02 0.96
CA ASP A 44 20.25 -10.75 -0.05
C ASP A 44 19.40 -10.99 -1.32
N ILE A 45 19.15 -9.90 -2.05
CA ILE A 45 18.35 -9.91 -3.28
C ILE A 45 18.87 -10.91 -4.33
N PRO A 46 20.18 -11.01 -4.64
CA PRO A 46 20.67 -11.99 -5.61
C PRO A 46 20.31 -13.43 -5.23
N LYS A 47 20.36 -13.76 -3.94
CA LYS A 47 20.02 -15.09 -3.46
C LYS A 47 18.51 -15.33 -3.46
N ALA A 48 17.72 -14.33 -3.09
CA ALA A 48 16.26 -14.38 -3.17
C ALA A 48 15.80 -14.70 -4.61
N ILE A 49 16.34 -13.99 -5.61
CA ILE A 49 16.01 -14.21 -7.03
C ILE A 49 16.28 -15.65 -7.46
N ARG A 50 17.40 -16.25 -7.03
CA ARG A 50 17.72 -17.66 -7.37
C ARG A 50 16.68 -18.64 -6.84
N PHE A 51 16.18 -18.41 -5.62
CA PHE A 51 15.11 -19.22 -5.04
C PHE A 51 13.78 -19.02 -5.79
N TYR A 52 13.40 -17.77 -6.09
CA TYR A 52 12.21 -17.50 -6.88
C TYR A 52 12.27 -18.09 -8.31
N GLN A 53 13.44 -18.09 -8.95
CA GLN A 53 13.62 -18.74 -10.26
C GLN A 53 13.39 -20.25 -10.18
N LYS A 54 13.87 -20.88 -9.11
CA LYS A 54 13.68 -22.32 -8.91
C LYS A 54 12.21 -22.65 -8.60
N ALA A 55 11.57 -21.86 -7.76
CA ALA A 55 10.14 -21.94 -7.48
C ALA A 55 9.30 -21.77 -8.76
N ALA A 56 9.63 -20.78 -9.60
CA ALA A 56 9.00 -20.57 -10.91
C ALA A 56 9.10 -21.80 -11.80
N GLY A 57 10.29 -22.40 -11.89
CA GLY A 57 10.50 -23.63 -12.66
C GLY A 57 9.66 -24.80 -12.15
N TYR A 58 9.48 -24.91 -10.83
CA TYR A 58 8.61 -25.94 -10.25
C TYR A 58 7.13 -25.69 -10.51
N TYR A 59 6.63 -24.46 -10.36
CA TYR A 59 5.24 -24.14 -10.69
C TYR A 59 4.92 -24.41 -12.15
N GLN A 60 5.81 -24.04 -13.09
CA GLN A 60 5.62 -24.33 -14.51
C GLN A 60 5.56 -25.84 -14.80
N GLN A 61 6.35 -26.65 -14.10
CA GLN A 61 6.29 -28.11 -14.21
C GLN A 61 4.98 -28.67 -13.64
N ALA A 62 4.54 -28.19 -12.48
CA ALA A 62 3.23 -28.56 -11.91
C ALA A 62 2.08 -28.24 -12.88
N ILE A 63 2.05 -27.03 -13.46
CA ILE A 63 1.03 -26.63 -14.45
C ILE A 63 1.04 -27.56 -15.67
N THR A 64 2.23 -27.89 -16.18
CA THR A 64 2.39 -28.73 -17.37
C THR A 64 1.91 -30.16 -17.13
N MET A 65 2.22 -30.74 -15.96
CA MET A 65 1.84 -32.11 -15.60
C MET A 65 0.35 -32.25 -15.24
N SER A 66 -0.28 -31.18 -14.74
CA SER A 66 -1.68 -31.19 -14.30
C SER A 66 -2.71 -30.98 -15.42
N ARG A 67 -2.28 -30.83 -16.68
CA ARG A 67 -3.15 -30.49 -17.83
C ARG A 67 -4.31 -31.45 -18.11
N SER A 68 -4.36 -32.64 -17.50
CA SER A 68 -5.41 -33.65 -17.77
C SER A 68 -6.15 -34.19 -16.55
N ASN A 69 -5.58 -34.16 -15.34
CA ASN A 69 -6.08 -34.96 -14.21
C ASN A 69 -6.24 -34.22 -12.88
N ASP A 70 -5.71 -33.01 -12.70
CA ASP A 70 -5.77 -32.31 -11.41
C ASP A 70 -5.92 -30.78 -11.56
N LYS A 71 -7.17 -30.33 -11.73
CA LYS A 71 -7.50 -28.91 -11.93
C LYS A 71 -7.03 -28.06 -10.75
N THR A 72 -7.17 -28.54 -9.52
CA THR A 72 -6.84 -27.77 -8.31
C THR A 72 -5.33 -27.50 -8.22
N ILE A 73 -4.49 -28.52 -8.43
CA ILE A 73 -3.02 -28.32 -8.44
C ILE A 73 -2.62 -27.33 -9.53
N ARG A 74 -3.21 -27.42 -10.72
CA ARG A 74 -2.94 -26.49 -11.81
C ARG A 74 -3.31 -25.06 -11.44
N ASP A 75 -4.52 -24.86 -10.94
CA ASP A 75 -5.05 -23.54 -10.59
C ASP A 75 -4.22 -22.90 -9.46
N ASP A 76 -3.82 -23.69 -8.45
CA ASP A 76 -2.96 -23.22 -7.35
C ASP A 76 -1.54 -22.89 -7.84
N ALA A 77 -0.94 -23.71 -8.70
CA ALA A 77 0.39 -23.43 -9.26
C ALA A 77 0.38 -22.18 -10.16
N THR A 78 -0.66 -22.00 -10.98
CA THR A 78 -0.86 -20.81 -11.81
C THR A 78 -1.02 -19.56 -10.94
N TYR A 79 -1.84 -19.64 -9.87
CA TYR A 79 -1.98 -18.55 -8.91
C TYR A 79 -0.66 -18.19 -8.22
N ASN A 80 0.04 -19.19 -7.65
CA ASN A 80 1.27 -18.97 -6.92
C ASN A 80 2.36 -18.36 -7.81
N PHE A 81 2.49 -18.81 -9.06
CA PHE A 81 3.41 -18.21 -10.02
C PHE A 81 3.11 -16.74 -10.29
N ALA A 82 1.86 -16.41 -10.62
CA ALA A 82 1.45 -15.04 -10.93
C ALA A 82 1.63 -14.10 -9.73
N ARG A 83 1.23 -14.56 -8.53
CA ARG A 83 1.39 -13.84 -7.27
C ARG A 83 2.87 -13.64 -6.93
N MET A 84 3.71 -14.67 -7.09
CA MET A 84 5.17 -14.56 -6.86
C MET A 84 5.83 -13.57 -7.83
N GLN A 85 5.41 -13.52 -9.09
CA GLN A 85 5.92 -12.52 -10.03
C GLN A 85 5.62 -11.09 -9.56
N TYR A 86 4.44 -10.86 -8.96
CA TYR A 86 4.11 -9.58 -8.34
C TYR A 86 4.95 -9.28 -7.08
N VAL A 87 5.28 -10.30 -6.28
CA VAL A 87 6.22 -10.13 -5.15
C VAL A 87 7.59 -9.67 -5.63
N VAL A 88 8.12 -10.31 -6.67
CA VAL A 88 9.41 -9.93 -7.25
C VAL A 88 9.34 -8.53 -7.85
N TYR A 89 8.24 -8.18 -8.52
CA TYR A 89 8.02 -6.82 -9.02
C TYR A 89 8.13 -5.77 -7.92
N THR A 90 7.28 -5.90 -6.89
CA THR A 90 7.14 -4.91 -5.82
C THR A 90 8.41 -4.77 -4.97
N LYS A 91 9.07 -5.88 -4.65
CA LYS A 91 10.26 -5.87 -3.78
C LYS A 91 11.58 -5.64 -4.51
N VAL A 92 11.70 -5.96 -5.80
CA VAL A 92 12.98 -5.91 -6.55
C VAL A 92 12.96 -4.94 -7.72
N VAL A 93 11.95 -5.02 -8.58
CA VAL A 93 11.91 -4.25 -9.84
C VAL A 93 11.52 -2.79 -9.57
N LYS A 94 10.37 -2.57 -8.93
CA LYS A 94 9.85 -1.23 -8.59
C LYS A 94 10.82 -0.45 -7.70
N THR A 95 11.49 -1.15 -6.78
CA THR A 95 12.50 -0.57 -5.89
C THR A 95 13.79 -0.18 -6.61
N GLY A 96 14.01 -0.66 -7.84
CA GLY A 96 15.23 -0.44 -8.63
C GLY A 96 16.45 -1.18 -8.08
N GLU A 97 16.23 -2.23 -7.29
CA GLU A 97 17.32 -3.10 -6.81
C GLU A 97 17.95 -3.88 -7.98
N LEU A 98 17.17 -4.11 -9.04
CA LEU A 98 17.62 -4.78 -10.26
C LEU A 98 18.83 -4.09 -10.92
N ASP A 99 18.87 -2.76 -10.90
CA ASP A 99 19.92 -1.96 -11.54
C ASP A 99 21.31 -2.20 -10.93
N ASN A 100 21.35 -2.71 -9.70
CA ASN A 100 22.58 -3.03 -8.98
C ASN A 100 23.02 -4.50 -9.16
N LEU A 101 22.27 -5.29 -9.94
CA LEU A 101 22.47 -6.74 -10.09
C LEU A 101 23.02 -7.13 -11.47
N ASP A 102 23.99 -8.04 -11.48
CA ASP A 102 24.42 -8.71 -12.71
C ASP A 102 23.47 -9.90 -12.99
N LEU A 103 22.38 -9.61 -13.70
CA LEU A 103 21.35 -10.60 -14.05
C LEU A 103 21.88 -11.75 -14.90
N GLY A 104 22.91 -11.50 -15.73
CA GLY A 104 23.57 -12.52 -16.54
C GLY A 104 24.25 -13.58 -15.67
N ARG A 105 24.86 -13.17 -14.54
CA ARG A 105 25.43 -14.09 -13.54
C ARG A 105 24.39 -14.82 -12.69
N LEU A 106 23.16 -14.34 -12.66
CA LEU A 106 22.04 -14.99 -11.98
C LEU A 106 21.27 -15.96 -12.88
N GLY A 107 21.62 -16.05 -14.17
CA GLY A 107 20.93 -16.92 -15.12
C GLY A 107 19.47 -16.52 -15.32
N VAL A 108 19.15 -15.24 -15.10
CA VAL A 108 17.80 -14.69 -15.31
C VAL A 108 17.62 -14.44 -16.81
N PRO A 109 16.60 -15.02 -17.46
CA PRO A 109 16.26 -14.67 -18.84
C PRO A 109 15.96 -13.17 -18.94
N LEU A 110 16.69 -12.46 -19.81
CA LEU A 110 16.55 -11.01 -20.00
C LEU A 110 15.37 -10.64 -20.90
N ASP A 111 14.74 -11.63 -21.54
CA ASP A 111 13.59 -11.46 -22.43
C ASP A 111 12.24 -11.39 -21.68
N GLY A 112 12.28 -11.34 -20.35
CA GLY A 112 11.09 -11.34 -19.49
C GLY A 112 10.42 -12.71 -19.39
N SER A 113 10.93 -13.76 -20.03
CA SER A 113 10.33 -15.12 -19.94
C SER A 113 10.51 -15.78 -18.56
N GLY A 114 11.31 -15.16 -17.68
CA GLY A 114 11.59 -15.63 -16.33
C GLY A 114 10.65 -15.07 -15.25
N ILE A 115 11.04 -15.28 -13.98
CA ILE A 115 10.29 -14.80 -12.82
C ILE A 115 10.43 -13.30 -12.55
N VAL A 116 11.49 -12.68 -13.09
CA VAL A 116 11.73 -11.24 -12.95
C VAL A 116 10.99 -10.53 -14.07
N PRO A 117 9.89 -9.81 -13.79
CA PRO A 117 9.15 -9.11 -14.83
C PRO A 117 9.91 -7.86 -15.31
N THR A 118 9.70 -7.47 -16.57
CA THR A 118 10.28 -6.24 -17.14
C THR A 118 9.55 -4.97 -16.69
N GLY A 119 8.34 -5.10 -16.13
CA GLY A 119 7.53 -3.99 -15.64
C GLY A 119 6.14 -4.46 -15.21
N ILE A 120 5.36 -3.56 -14.59
CA ILE A 120 4.02 -3.89 -14.05
C ILE A 120 3.06 -4.42 -15.12
N SER A 121 3.15 -3.93 -16.37
CA SER A 121 2.30 -4.38 -17.47
C SER A 121 2.45 -5.87 -17.76
N GLN A 122 3.66 -6.42 -17.59
CA GLN A 122 3.89 -7.85 -17.76
C GLN A 122 3.25 -8.65 -16.61
N VAL A 123 3.37 -8.15 -15.37
CA VAL A 123 2.72 -8.77 -14.21
C VAL A 123 1.20 -8.81 -14.40
N LEU A 124 0.62 -7.70 -14.88
CA LEU A 124 -0.81 -7.62 -15.17
C LEU A 124 -1.23 -8.66 -16.23
N GLN A 125 -0.46 -8.82 -17.30
CA GLN A 125 -0.73 -9.85 -18.32
C GLN A 125 -0.68 -11.27 -17.73
N THR A 126 0.31 -11.56 -16.87
CA THR A 126 0.41 -12.86 -16.19
C THR A 126 -0.79 -13.11 -15.29
N GLN A 127 -1.27 -12.10 -14.57
CA GLN A 127 -2.46 -12.21 -13.72
C GLN A 127 -3.74 -12.40 -14.54
N GLU A 128 -3.93 -11.65 -15.62
CA GLU A 128 -5.07 -11.82 -16.52
C GLU A 128 -5.07 -13.22 -17.15
N HIS A 129 -3.90 -13.74 -17.54
CA HIS A 129 -3.76 -15.13 -18.00
C HIS A 129 -4.15 -16.13 -16.91
N ALA A 130 -3.64 -15.96 -15.69
CA ALA A 130 -3.95 -16.81 -14.55
C ALA A 130 -5.46 -16.84 -14.23
N LEU A 131 -6.13 -15.69 -14.28
CA LEU A 131 -7.57 -15.58 -14.09
C LEU A 131 -8.35 -16.26 -15.22
N ASN A 132 -7.92 -16.12 -16.48
CA ASN A 132 -8.57 -16.76 -17.63
C ASN A 132 -8.48 -18.29 -17.57
N GLU A 133 -7.38 -18.85 -17.04
CA GLU A 133 -7.23 -20.29 -16.86
C GLU A 133 -8.13 -20.87 -15.75
N VAL A 134 -8.33 -20.10 -14.67
CA VAL A 134 -9.15 -20.51 -13.50
C VAL A 134 -10.64 -20.21 -13.71
N GLY A 135 -10.95 -19.09 -14.36
CA GLY A 135 -12.26 -18.45 -14.48
C GLY A 135 -13.24 -19.06 -15.47
N SER A 136 -13.06 -20.33 -15.87
CA SER A 136 -14.00 -21.04 -16.77
C SER A 136 -15.45 -21.10 -16.24
N ASN A 137 -15.67 -20.82 -14.95
CA ASN A 137 -16.97 -20.76 -14.28
C ASN A 137 -17.45 -19.32 -13.98
N GLY A 138 -16.85 -18.29 -14.59
CA GLY A 138 -17.13 -16.88 -14.32
C GLY A 138 -16.44 -16.33 -13.07
N ILE A 139 -16.58 -15.01 -12.84
CA ILE A 139 -15.90 -14.26 -11.76
C ILE A 139 -16.18 -14.84 -10.36
N ASN A 140 -17.39 -15.37 -10.14
CA ASN A 140 -17.78 -15.97 -8.87
C ASN A 140 -17.06 -17.31 -8.57
N GLY A 141 -16.46 -17.94 -9.58
CA GLY A 141 -15.66 -19.16 -9.41
C GLY A 141 -14.19 -18.89 -9.07
N ILE A 142 -13.77 -17.62 -9.01
CA ILE A 142 -12.40 -17.23 -8.71
C ILE A 142 -12.27 -16.97 -7.21
N PRO A 143 -11.28 -17.57 -6.52
CA PRO A 143 -11.15 -17.36 -5.08
C PRO A 143 -10.73 -15.93 -4.73
N LEU A 144 -11.15 -15.45 -3.55
CA LEU A 144 -11.01 -14.04 -3.15
C LEU A 144 -9.57 -13.53 -3.07
N ASP A 145 -8.63 -14.33 -2.58
CA ASP A 145 -7.20 -14.01 -2.51
C ASP A 145 -6.57 -13.74 -3.89
N GLN A 146 -7.02 -14.47 -4.91
CA GLN A 146 -6.60 -14.27 -6.30
C GLN A 146 -7.20 -13.01 -6.89
N LEU A 147 -8.49 -12.75 -6.67
CA LEU A 147 -9.11 -11.48 -7.06
C LEU A 147 -8.47 -10.29 -6.36
N TYR A 148 -8.15 -10.43 -5.07
CA TYR A 148 -7.51 -9.37 -4.29
C TYR A 148 -6.12 -9.04 -4.85
N THR A 149 -5.29 -10.07 -5.10
CA THR A 149 -3.97 -9.88 -5.71
C THR A 149 -4.07 -9.22 -7.08
N TYR A 150 -5.05 -9.61 -7.90
CA TYR A 150 -5.31 -9.00 -9.19
C TYR A 150 -5.74 -7.53 -9.07
N GLY A 151 -6.62 -7.20 -8.13
CA GLY A 151 -7.00 -5.82 -7.81
C GLY A 151 -5.79 -4.96 -7.43
N GLN A 152 -4.87 -5.49 -6.62
CA GLN A 152 -3.63 -4.80 -6.27
C GLN A 152 -2.76 -4.52 -7.50
N VAL A 153 -2.61 -5.51 -8.39
CA VAL A 153 -1.82 -5.36 -9.63
C VAL A 153 -2.46 -4.36 -10.58
N LEU A 154 -3.79 -4.34 -10.68
CA LEU A 154 -4.51 -3.32 -11.47
C LEU A 154 -4.32 -1.92 -10.88
N ALA A 155 -4.47 -1.75 -9.57
CA ALA A 155 -4.28 -0.46 -8.90
C ALA A 155 -2.87 0.09 -9.16
N GLU A 156 -1.85 -0.74 -8.92
CA GLU A 156 -0.44 -0.42 -9.17
C GLU A 156 -0.17 -0.12 -10.65
N ALA A 157 -0.68 -0.96 -11.57
CA ALA A 157 -0.51 -0.73 -13.01
C ALA A 157 -1.17 0.57 -13.46
N GLY A 158 -2.36 0.88 -12.94
CA GLY A 158 -3.10 2.08 -13.28
C GLY A 158 -2.44 3.33 -12.73
N GLU A 159 -1.90 3.30 -11.51
CA GLU A 159 -1.14 4.40 -10.92
C GLU A 159 0.15 4.67 -11.70
N GLU A 160 0.99 3.66 -11.91
CA GLU A 160 2.29 3.84 -12.59
C GLU A 160 2.15 4.25 -14.06
N THR A 161 1.06 3.88 -14.73
CA THR A 161 0.79 4.23 -16.13
C THR A 161 -0.17 5.40 -16.29
N GLU A 162 -0.59 6.01 -15.18
CA GLU A 162 -1.59 7.09 -15.13
C GLU A 162 -2.87 6.73 -15.93
N ASN A 163 -3.27 5.47 -15.91
CA ASN A 163 -4.37 4.94 -16.71
C ASN A 163 -5.65 4.82 -15.88
N VAL A 164 -6.53 5.82 -16.04
CA VAL A 164 -7.84 5.92 -15.38
C VAL A 164 -8.67 4.63 -15.55
N ALA A 165 -8.71 4.04 -16.75
CA ALA A 165 -9.52 2.85 -17.00
C ALA A 165 -8.98 1.62 -16.24
N THR A 166 -7.66 1.51 -16.08
CA THR A 166 -7.04 0.43 -15.30
C THR A 166 -7.33 0.58 -13.81
N VAL A 167 -7.22 1.79 -13.24
CA VAL A 167 -7.58 2.03 -11.82
C VAL A 167 -9.09 1.83 -11.60
N GLN A 168 -9.92 2.18 -12.58
CA GLN A 168 -11.37 1.94 -12.51
C GLN A 168 -11.67 0.45 -12.40
N ARG A 169 -11.00 -0.39 -13.22
CA ARG A 169 -11.10 -1.85 -13.10
C ARG A 169 -10.64 -2.35 -11.73
N ALA A 170 -9.63 -1.74 -11.12
CA ALA A 170 -9.18 -2.10 -9.78
C ALA A 170 -10.28 -1.85 -8.73
N ALA A 171 -10.89 -0.66 -8.76
CA ALA A 171 -12.00 -0.30 -7.88
C ALA A 171 -13.20 -1.24 -8.06
N GLU A 172 -13.56 -1.57 -9.30
CA GLU A 172 -14.63 -2.53 -9.62
C GLU A 172 -14.34 -3.93 -9.05
N VAL A 173 -13.09 -4.42 -9.14
CA VAL A 173 -12.66 -5.70 -8.56
C VAL A 173 -12.78 -5.67 -7.04
N PHE A 174 -12.26 -4.64 -6.37
CA PHE A 174 -12.35 -4.54 -4.90
C PHE A 174 -13.79 -4.37 -4.41
N GLN A 175 -14.63 -3.63 -5.14
CA GLN A 175 -16.06 -3.52 -4.84
C GLN A 175 -16.74 -4.90 -4.92
N GLY A 176 -16.46 -5.69 -5.95
CA GLY A 176 -17.00 -7.05 -6.08
C GLY A 176 -16.51 -8.01 -4.98
N ILE A 177 -15.24 -7.89 -4.55
CA ILE A 177 -14.71 -8.64 -3.39
C ILE A 177 -15.45 -8.26 -2.12
N LEU A 178 -15.63 -6.95 -1.88
CA LEU A 178 -16.30 -6.43 -0.69
C LEU A 178 -17.74 -6.92 -0.58
N GLU A 179 -18.49 -6.92 -1.69
CA GLU A 179 -19.85 -7.46 -1.73
C GLU A 179 -19.89 -8.94 -1.35
N ARG A 180 -18.99 -9.76 -1.90
CA ARG A 180 -18.88 -11.18 -1.53
C ARG A 180 -18.55 -11.38 -0.05
N GLN A 181 -17.60 -10.60 0.47
CA GLN A 181 -17.19 -10.70 1.88
C GLN A 181 -18.31 -10.28 2.84
N LEU A 182 -19.07 -9.22 2.52
CA LEU A 182 -20.19 -8.76 3.34
C LEU A 182 -21.33 -9.79 3.41
N VAL A 183 -21.64 -10.45 2.28
CA VAL A 183 -22.61 -11.55 2.25
C VAL A 183 -22.12 -12.71 3.13
N ALA A 184 -20.88 -13.14 2.93
CA ALA A 184 -20.27 -14.24 3.70
C ALA A 184 -20.28 -13.98 5.23
N ILE A 185 -19.93 -12.76 5.66
CA ILE A 185 -19.98 -12.39 7.09
C ILE A 185 -21.41 -12.41 7.60
N SER A 186 -22.37 -11.88 6.85
CA SER A 186 -23.78 -11.85 7.29
C SER A 186 -24.36 -13.25 7.43
N GLU A 187 -23.94 -14.20 6.59
CA GLU A 187 -24.36 -15.60 6.67
C GLU A 187 -23.75 -16.32 7.88
N LEU A 188 -22.45 -16.14 8.13
CA LEU A 188 -21.77 -16.70 9.32
C LEU A 188 -22.47 -16.30 10.63
N GLU A 189 -22.97 -15.06 10.69
CA GLU A 189 -23.69 -14.56 11.87
C GLU A 189 -25.07 -15.16 12.04
N ASN A 190 -25.77 -15.50 10.96
CA ASN A 190 -27.09 -16.11 11.07
C ASN A 190 -27.00 -17.56 11.58
N GLU A 191 -25.87 -18.24 11.37
CA GLU A 191 -25.65 -19.61 11.83
C GLU A 191 -25.18 -19.69 13.30
N GLU A 192 -24.41 -18.72 13.81
CA GLU A 192 -23.99 -18.71 15.23
C GLU A 192 -25.15 -18.49 16.22
N PHE A 193 -26.31 -18.04 15.75
CA PHE A 193 -27.50 -17.78 16.58
C PHE A 193 -28.61 -18.86 16.49
N ASP A 194 -28.46 -19.89 15.65
CA ASP A 194 -29.48 -20.94 15.46
C ASP A 194 -29.27 -22.21 16.31
N ASP A 195 -28.48 -22.12 17.38
CA ASP A 195 -28.31 -23.21 18.37
C ASP A 195 -29.53 -23.32 19.33
N GLY A 196 -30.69 -22.80 18.90
CA GLY A 196 -31.78 -22.41 19.79
C GLY A 196 -33.20 -22.49 19.27
N GLU A 197 -33.53 -23.14 18.15
CA GLU A 197 -34.87 -23.75 17.96
C GLU A 197 -34.93 -24.55 16.65
N ILE A 198 -35.14 -25.86 16.76
CA ILE A 198 -35.47 -26.72 15.61
C ILE A 198 -36.82 -26.26 15.05
N THR A 199 -36.80 -25.39 14.05
CA THR A 199 -37.90 -25.25 13.10
C THR A 199 -37.39 -25.56 11.71
N THR A 200 -38.06 -26.52 11.08
CA THR A 200 -37.74 -27.12 9.80
C THR A 200 -37.67 -26.06 8.69
N VAL A 201 -36.46 -25.67 8.30
CA VAL A 201 -36.23 -24.87 7.09
C VAL A 201 -36.07 -25.82 5.90
N GLU A 202 -36.98 -25.68 4.95
CA GLU A 202 -36.92 -26.33 3.64
C GLU A 202 -35.72 -25.75 2.86
N ASN A 203 -34.71 -26.61 2.68
CA ASN A 203 -33.55 -26.53 1.77
C ASN A 203 -32.16 -26.18 2.40
N PRO A 204 -31.55 -27.12 3.16
CA PRO A 204 -30.28 -26.94 3.87
C PRO A 204 -29.01 -26.91 2.99
N GLN A 205 -29.07 -27.33 1.72
CA GLN A 205 -27.86 -27.64 0.93
C GLN A 205 -27.16 -26.42 0.28
N GLN A 206 -27.78 -25.25 0.30
CA GLN A 206 -27.22 -24.03 -0.32
C GLN A 206 -26.52 -23.12 0.70
N ALA A 207 -27.07 -22.95 1.90
CA ALA A 207 -26.45 -22.19 2.99
C ALA A 207 -25.15 -22.85 3.49
N ASP A 208 -25.19 -24.19 3.67
CA ASP A 208 -24.03 -25.01 4.09
C ASP A 208 -22.80 -24.85 3.19
N LYS A 209 -23.01 -24.59 1.89
CA LYS A 209 -21.91 -24.42 0.92
C LYS A 209 -21.26 -23.05 1.01
N THR A 210 -22.04 -21.99 1.22
CA THR A 210 -21.50 -20.62 1.24
C THR A 210 -20.73 -20.36 2.53
N VAL A 211 -21.21 -20.89 3.67
CA VAL A 211 -20.49 -20.81 4.95
C VAL A 211 -19.22 -21.67 4.96
N ALA A 212 -19.27 -22.88 4.40
CA ALA A 212 -18.06 -23.69 4.22
C ALA A 212 -17.05 -23.03 3.26
N LEU A 213 -17.51 -22.27 2.26
CA LEU A 213 -16.66 -21.50 1.34
C LEU A 213 -16.05 -20.27 2.02
N ALA A 214 -16.82 -19.52 2.81
CA ALA A 214 -16.35 -18.36 3.58
C ALA A 214 -15.29 -18.76 4.62
N ALA A 215 -15.51 -19.88 5.32
CA ALA A 215 -14.53 -20.46 6.24
C ALA A 215 -13.29 -21.01 5.52
N GLN A 216 -13.42 -21.46 4.26
CA GLN A 216 -12.28 -21.87 3.42
C GLN A 216 -11.50 -20.70 2.83
N GLU A 217 -12.16 -19.59 2.50
CA GLU A 217 -11.56 -18.37 1.93
C GLU A 217 -11.04 -17.41 3.01
N GLY A 218 -11.20 -17.75 4.30
CA GLY A 218 -10.64 -16.98 5.42
C GLY A 218 -11.30 -15.61 5.62
N VAL A 219 -12.57 -15.46 5.25
CA VAL A 219 -13.28 -14.18 5.36
C VAL A 219 -13.52 -13.83 6.82
N VAL A 220 -12.87 -12.76 7.28
CA VAL A 220 -13.00 -12.22 8.65
C VAL A 220 -13.16 -10.69 8.61
N PRO A 221 -13.72 -10.04 9.64
CA PRO A 221 -13.92 -8.59 9.66
C PRO A 221 -12.67 -7.78 9.29
N THR A 222 -11.48 -8.21 9.74
CA THR A 222 -10.20 -7.60 9.37
C THR A 222 -9.96 -7.60 7.86
N SER A 223 -10.20 -8.72 7.17
CA SER A 223 -10.03 -8.82 5.71
C SER A 223 -11.00 -7.90 4.95
N VAL A 224 -12.16 -7.60 5.53
CA VAL A 224 -13.13 -6.67 4.93
C VAL A 224 -12.65 -5.23 5.05
N VAL A 225 -12.06 -4.86 6.18
CA VAL A 225 -11.47 -3.53 6.35
C VAL A 225 -10.25 -3.35 5.44
N GLU A 226 -9.45 -4.39 5.23
CA GLU A 226 -8.35 -4.36 4.25
C GLU A 226 -8.86 -4.14 2.82
N THR A 227 -9.92 -4.85 2.39
CA THR A 227 -10.58 -4.60 1.09
C THR A 227 -11.13 -3.19 0.98
N ILE A 228 -11.80 -2.70 2.04
CA ILE A 228 -12.29 -1.33 2.11
C ILE A 228 -11.15 -0.32 1.92
N THR A 229 -10.02 -0.54 2.56
CA THR A 229 -8.85 0.35 2.46
C THR A 229 -8.32 0.38 1.03
N SER A 230 -8.10 -0.79 0.40
CA SER A 230 -7.65 -0.86 -0.99
C SER A 230 -8.64 -0.28 -2.00
N LEU A 231 -9.95 -0.40 -1.74
CA LEU A 231 -10.99 0.25 -2.53
C LEU A 231 -10.90 1.77 -2.39
N LEU A 232 -10.77 2.30 -1.16
CA LEU A 232 -10.61 3.73 -0.91
C LEU A 232 -9.35 4.28 -1.59
N ASP A 233 -8.22 3.58 -1.50
CA ASP A 233 -6.97 3.98 -2.17
C ASP A 233 -7.16 4.05 -3.69
N SER A 234 -7.80 3.04 -4.30
CA SER A 234 -8.11 3.03 -5.73
C SER A 234 -9.04 4.18 -6.14
N LEU A 235 -10.05 4.47 -5.32
CA LEU A 235 -10.95 5.60 -5.53
C LEU A 235 -10.20 6.94 -5.38
N ASN A 236 -9.25 7.05 -4.45
CA ASN A 236 -8.41 8.24 -4.32
C ASN A 236 -7.59 8.47 -5.59
N THR A 237 -6.87 7.44 -6.07
CA THR A 237 -6.09 7.53 -7.31
C THR A 237 -6.97 7.87 -8.51
N LEU A 238 -8.19 7.31 -8.60
CA LEU A 238 -9.15 7.69 -9.64
C LEU A 238 -9.52 9.17 -9.58
N LEU A 239 -9.77 9.71 -8.38
CA LEU A 239 -10.08 11.11 -8.20
C LEU A 239 -8.90 12.00 -8.56
N GLU A 240 -7.67 11.62 -8.20
CA GLU A 240 -6.45 12.34 -8.54
C GLU A 240 -6.22 12.37 -10.06
N LEU A 241 -6.34 11.22 -10.74
CA LEU A 241 -6.15 11.14 -12.20
C LEU A 241 -7.31 11.78 -12.99
N SER A 242 -8.52 11.78 -12.44
CA SER A 242 -9.69 12.40 -13.09
C SER A 242 -9.81 13.90 -12.82
N ARG A 243 -8.91 14.45 -12.01
CA ARG A 243 -8.92 15.86 -11.62
C ARG A 243 -8.49 16.73 -12.80
N ASP A 244 -9.34 17.69 -13.15
CA ASP A 244 -8.97 18.79 -14.02
C ASP A 244 -8.72 20.04 -13.17
N ASP A 245 -7.47 20.47 -13.05
CA ASP A 245 -7.08 21.66 -12.27
C ASP A 245 -7.64 22.98 -12.83
N SER A 246 -8.26 22.96 -14.02
CA SER A 246 -8.91 24.13 -14.61
C SER A 246 -10.38 24.28 -14.23
N THR A 247 -10.99 23.30 -13.55
CA THR A 247 -12.41 23.32 -13.15
C THR A 247 -12.62 23.08 -11.65
N PRO A 248 -13.60 23.74 -10.99
CA PRO A 248 -13.94 23.45 -9.59
C PRO A 248 -14.40 22.00 -9.41
N PHE A 249 -13.89 21.34 -8.35
CA PHE A 249 -13.99 19.88 -8.18
C PHE A 249 -15.42 19.36 -8.03
N ILE A 250 -16.35 20.24 -7.62
CA ILE A 250 -17.74 19.89 -7.31
C ILE A 250 -18.62 19.79 -8.59
N LEU A 251 -18.09 20.05 -9.79
CA LEU A 251 -18.86 19.96 -11.04
C LEU A 251 -18.16 19.28 -12.25
N PRO A 252 -17.79 17.98 -12.23
CA PRO A 252 -17.35 17.28 -13.44
C PRO A 252 -18.40 16.28 -13.95
N GLN A 253 -18.34 16.02 -15.26
CA GLN A 253 -19.00 14.91 -15.96
C GLN A 253 -18.59 13.55 -15.31
N PRO A 254 -19.35 12.44 -15.49
CA PRO A 254 -18.94 11.12 -14.99
C PRO A 254 -17.49 10.81 -15.43
N PRO A 255 -16.55 10.51 -14.51
CA PRO A 255 -16.66 9.52 -13.40
C PRO A 255 -16.66 10.05 -11.95
N VAL A 256 -16.42 11.35 -11.69
CA VAL A 256 -16.19 11.87 -10.32
C VAL A 256 -17.42 11.71 -9.39
N PRO A 257 -18.67 12.06 -9.79
CA PRO A 257 -19.83 11.87 -8.92
C PRO A 257 -20.09 10.42 -8.53
N GLN A 258 -19.84 9.47 -9.44
CA GLN A 258 -19.98 8.02 -9.18
C GLN A 258 -18.92 7.55 -8.18
N CYS A 259 -17.69 8.06 -8.32
CA CYS A 259 -16.61 7.78 -7.38
C CYS A 259 -16.95 8.29 -5.97
N LEU A 260 -17.49 9.50 -5.83
CA LEU A 260 -17.89 10.04 -4.52
C LEU A 260 -19.05 9.26 -3.88
N GLU A 261 -20.02 8.79 -4.68
CA GLU A 261 -21.07 7.90 -4.20
C GLU A 261 -20.50 6.57 -3.68
N ALA A 262 -19.54 5.98 -4.42
CA ALA A 262 -18.83 4.78 -3.99
C ALA A 262 -18.10 5.02 -2.66
N VAL A 263 -17.34 6.10 -2.54
CA VAL A 263 -16.67 6.49 -1.28
C VAL A 263 -17.67 6.59 -0.13
N ALA A 264 -18.79 7.29 -0.31
CA ALA A 264 -19.79 7.44 0.73
C ALA A 264 -20.39 6.08 1.17
N ASN A 265 -20.64 5.18 0.23
CA ASN A 265 -21.13 3.83 0.54
C ASN A 265 -20.09 3.01 1.29
N THR A 266 -18.82 3.04 0.86
CA THR A 266 -17.70 2.34 1.50
C THR A 266 -17.46 2.82 2.94
N VAL A 267 -17.48 4.14 3.18
CA VAL A 267 -17.35 4.72 4.53
C VAL A 267 -18.50 4.31 5.45
N ARG A 268 -19.72 4.20 4.90
CA ARG A 268 -20.89 3.71 5.65
C ARG A 268 -20.71 2.25 6.08
N GLN A 269 -20.25 1.40 5.17
CA GLN A 269 -19.97 -0.01 5.46
C GLN A 269 -18.87 -0.16 6.52
N LEU A 270 -17.78 0.61 6.42
CA LEU A 270 -16.73 0.65 7.45
C LEU A 270 -17.30 1.03 8.83
N SER A 271 -18.14 2.07 8.87
CA SER A 271 -18.75 2.54 10.12
C SER A 271 -19.62 1.46 10.77
N GLN A 272 -20.38 0.71 9.98
CA GLN A 272 -21.22 -0.40 10.44
C GLN A 272 -20.37 -1.54 11.01
N ILE A 273 -19.37 -2.00 10.24
CA ILE A 273 -18.44 -3.06 10.65
C ILE A 273 -17.70 -2.67 11.93
N SER A 274 -17.11 -1.46 11.97
CA SER A 274 -16.34 -0.99 13.11
C SER A 274 -17.18 -0.89 14.38
N THR A 275 -18.41 -0.37 14.27
CA THR A 275 -19.33 -0.29 15.42
C THR A 275 -19.72 -1.68 15.94
N LYS A 276 -19.90 -2.64 15.02
CA LYS A 276 -20.34 -4.00 15.35
C LYS A 276 -19.26 -4.82 16.06
N TYR A 277 -18.01 -4.74 15.62
CA TYR A 277 -16.94 -5.63 16.09
C TYR A 277 -15.93 -4.99 17.06
N ASN A 278 -16.04 -3.69 17.37
CA ASN A 278 -15.18 -3.01 18.36
C ASN A 278 -15.95 -2.52 19.60
N GLY A 279 -17.19 -2.99 19.80
CA GLY A 279 -18.18 -2.35 20.69
C GLY A 279 -18.15 -2.72 22.18
N THR A 280 -17.48 -3.79 22.63
CA THR A 280 -17.51 -4.20 24.05
C THR A 280 -16.17 -4.74 24.58
N SER A 281 -15.94 -4.63 25.90
CA SER A 281 -14.71 -5.07 26.58
C SER A 281 -14.42 -6.56 26.41
N ASP A 282 -15.46 -7.38 26.23
CA ASP A 282 -15.35 -8.83 26.12
C ASP A 282 -15.03 -9.30 24.68
N GLN A 283 -15.21 -8.44 23.67
CA GLN A 283 -14.93 -8.76 22.26
C GLN A 283 -13.48 -8.54 21.84
N LYS A 284 -12.65 -7.85 22.64
CA LYS A 284 -11.24 -7.52 22.28
C LYS A 284 -10.31 -8.72 22.09
N THR A 285 -10.77 -9.92 22.45
CA THR A 285 -10.01 -11.18 22.31
C THR A 285 -10.63 -12.16 21.31
N SER A 286 -11.75 -11.79 20.66
CA SER A 286 -12.35 -12.60 19.60
C SER A 286 -11.52 -12.53 18.32
N PHE A 287 -11.49 -13.61 17.54
CA PHE A 287 -10.90 -13.60 16.19
C PHE A 287 -11.64 -12.65 15.23
N LEU A 288 -12.86 -12.23 15.60
CA LEU A 288 -13.67 -11.23 14.90
C LEU A 288 -13.30 -9.79 15.27
N ALA A 289 -12.44 -9.58 16.28
CA ALA A 289 -12.01 -8.25 16.67
C ALA A 289 -11.15 -7.62 15.57
N ILE A 290 -11.39 -6.35 15.28
CA ILE A 290 -10.62 -5.62 14.27
C ILE A 290 -9.46 -4.91 14.98
N PRO A 291 -8.20 -5.19 14.59
CA PRO A 291 -7.05 -4.51 15.18
C PRO A 291 -7.16 -2.99 14.99
N SER A 292 -6.78 -2.22 16.01
CA SER A 292 -6.82 -0.75 15.96
C SER A 292 -5.99 -0.17 14.82
N ARG A 293 -4.86 -0.81 14.47
CA ARG A 293 -4.02 -0.43 13.33
C ARG A 293 -4.77 -0.52 12.00
N VAL A 294 -5.51 -1.60 11.77
CA VAL A 294 -6.25 -1.81 10.52
C VAL A 294 -7.35 -0.76 10.34
N LEU A 295 -8.04 -0.39 11.42
CA LEU A 295 -9.00 0.73 11.39
C LEU A 295 -8.32 2.09 11.19
N SER A 296 -7.12 2.25 11.76
CA SER A 296 -6.33 3.47 11.63
C SER A 296 -5.97 3.73 10.17
N ASP A 297 -5.53 2.69 9.45
CA ASP A 297 -5.18 2.76 8.04
C ASP A 297 -6.41 3.13 7.18
N ALA A 298 -7.57 2.53 7.45
CA ALA A 298 -8.82 2.88 6.77
C ALA A 298 -9.25 4.35 7.03
N HIS A 299 -9.08 4.87 8.24
CA HIS A 299 -9.37 6.28 8.53
C HIS A 299 -8.40 7.24 7.84
N ILE A 300 -7.12 6.85 7.70
CA ILE A 300 -6.12 7.61 6.95
C ILE A 300 -6.49 7.66 5.46
N ALA A 301 -6.90 6.53 4.87
CA ALA A 301 -7.37 6.48 3.48
C ALA A 301 -8.58 7.41 3.24
N ILE A 302 -9.54 7.46 4.20
CA ILE A 302 -10.66 8.42 4.13
C ILE A 302 -10.13 9.86 4.15
N ALA A 303 -9.18 10.20 5.02
CA ALA A 303 -8.62 11.54 5.09
C ALA A 303 -7.84 11.93 3.82
N GLN A 304 -7.19 10.98 3.16
CA GLN A 304 -6.53 11.20 1.86
C GLN A 304 -7.55 11.55 0.77
N ILE A 305 -8.64 10.79 0.64
CA ILE A 305 -9.73 11.13 -0.30
C ILE A 305 -10.30 12.53 -0.04
N LEU A 306 -10.58 12.84 1.24
CA LEU A 306 -11.07 14.16 1.64
C LEU A 306 -10.06 15.26 1.28
N SER A 307 -8.77 14.98 1.39
CA SER A 307 -7.69 15.90 1.01
C SER A 307 -7.66 16.15 -0.49
N THR A 308 -7.87 15.11 -1.31
CA THR A 308 -7.98 15.20 -2.76
C THR A 308 -9.16 16.10 -3.17
N CYS A 309 -10.28 15.97 -2.46
CA CYS A 309 -11.48 16.78 -2.66
C CYS A 309 -11.37 18.20 -2.09
N SER A 310 -10.30 18.52 -1.34
CA SER A 310 -10.14 19.81 -0.68
C SER A 310 -9.64 20.88 -1.65
N GLU A 311 -10.26 22.06 -1.56
CA GLU A 311 -9.94 23.24 -2.38
C GLU A 311 -9.12 24.29 -1.62
N SER A 312 -8.92 24.14 -0.29
CA SER A 312 -8.16 25.10 0.52
C SER A 312 -7.23 24.44 1.53
N VAL A 313 -6.14 25.12 1.85
CA VAL A 313 -5.17 24.66 2.86
C VAL A 313 -5.82 24.61 4.25
N GLU A 314 -6.75 25.51 4.56
CA GLU A 314 -7.47 25.53 5.83
C GLU A 314 -8.34 24.28 5.99
N CYS A 315 -9.06 23.89 4.94
CA CYS A 315 -9.86 22.67 4.94
C CYS A 315 -8.97 21.43 5.05
N LEU A 316 -7.86 21.42 4.32
CA LEU A 316 -6.87 20.34 4.39
C LEU A 316 -6.30 20.17 5.81
N VAL A 317 -5.87 21.25 6.44
CA VAL A 317 -5.39 21.21 7.83
C VAL A 317 -6.50 20.74 8.78
N ALA A 318 -7.75 21.19 8.59
CA ALA A 318 -8.87 20.78 9.41
C ALA A 318 -9.12 19.26 9.33
N ILE A 319 -9.06 18.66 8.12
CA ILE A 319 -9.24 17.21 7.91
C ILE A 319 -8.30 16.40 8.80
N TRP A 320 -7.04 16.82 8.89
CA TRP A 320 -5.98 16.05 9.58
C TRP A 320 -5.81 16.39 11.05
N THR A 321 -6.28 17.56 11.51
CA THR A 321 -5.93 18.07 12.85
C THR A 321 -7.12 18.48 13.72
N GLU A 322 -8.29 18.71 13.13
CA GLU A 322 -9.46 19.19 13.85
C GLU A 322 -10.47 18.06 14.11
N PRO A 323 -11.25 18.14 15.20
CA PRO A 323 -12.33 17.19 15.41
C PRO A 323 -13.41 17.37 14.31
N PRO A 324 -14.13 16.31 13.92
CA PRO A 324 -15.20 16.38 12.91
C PRO A 324 -16.32 17.39 13.20
N SER A 325 -16.43 17.85 14.45
CA SER A 325 -17.37 18.88 14.87
C SER A 325 -16.90 20.31 14.55
N SER A 326 -15.71 20.50 14.00
CA SER A 326 -15.20 21.83 13.68
C SER A 326 -16.06 22.50 12.60
N PRO A 327 -16.21 23.84 12.62
CA PRO A 327 -17.05 24.53 11.64
C PRO A 327 -16.65 24.24 10.19
N VAL A 328 -15.35 24.13 9.92
CA VAL A 328 -14.80 23.84 8.60
C VAL A 328 -15.25 22.46 8.12
N LEU A 329 -15.12 21.43 8.96
CA LEU A 329 -15.49 20.06 8.60
C LEU A 329 -17.00 19.84 8.55
N VAL A 330 -17.77 20.52 9.41
CA VAL A 330 -19.24 20.44 9.39
C VAL A 330 -19.81 20.93 8.06
N GLU A 331 -19.18 21.91 7.43
CA GLU A 331 -19.59 22.38 6.10
C GLU A 331 -19.05 21.49 4.97
N PHE A 332 -17.82 21.00 5.11
CA PHE A 332 -17.12 20.28 4.05
C PHE A 332 -17.57 18.82 3.91
N LEU A 333 -17.64 18.06 5.01
CA LEU A 333 -17.88 16.61 4.96
C LEU A 333 -19.19 16.24 4.22
N PRO A 334 -20.33 16.92 4.42
CA PRO A 334 -21.56 16.57 3.70
C PRO A 334 -21.47 16.74 2.18
N LYS A 335 -20.55 17.59 1.68
CA LYS A 335 -20.35 17.80 0.24
C LYS A 335 -19.64 16.62 -0.43
N VAL A 336 -18.80 15.90 0.32
CA VAL A 336 -17.99 14.77 -0.19
C VAL A 336 -18.59 13.42 0.20
N LEU A 337 -18.99 13.29 1.46
CA LEU A 337 -19.47 12.03 2.07
C LEU A 337 -21.00 11.91 2.07
N GLY A 338 -21.72 12.98 1.69
CA GLY A 338 -23.17 13.05 1.75
C GLY A 338 -23.73 13.34 3.16
N PRO A 339 -25.01 13.69 3.26
CA PRO A 339 -25.61 14.20 4.50
C PRO A 339 -25.84 13.14 5.59
N ASN A 340 -25.83 11.85 5.23
CA ASN A 340 -26.23 10.75 6.11
C ASN A 340 -25.06 10.02 6.78
N ILE A 341 -23.82 10.42 6.50
CA ILE A 341 -22.65 9.84 7.16
C ILE A 341 -22.49 10.52 8.52
N SER A 342 -22.72 9.74 9.58
CA SER A 342 -22.57 10.17 10.98
C SER A 342 -21.25 10.93 11.14
N ARG A 343 -21.24 12.08 11.84
CA ARG A 343 -20.06 12.95 12.07
C ARG A 343 -18.88 12.29 12.80
N LYS A 344 -18.91 10.98 12.98
CA LYS A 344 -17.91 10.17 13.69
C LYS A 344 -16.87 9.44 12.80
N PRO A 345 -16.73 9.61 11.45
CA PRO A 345 -15.95 8.66 10.66
C PRO A 345 -14.44 8.90 10.77
N LEU A 346 -14.00 10.10 11.16
CA LEU A 346 -12.58 10.43 11.29
C LEU A 346 -12.16 10.31 12.75
N GLY A 347 -12.08 9.07 13.24
CA GLY A 347 -11.27 8.77 14.42
C GLY A 347 -9.81 8.70 14.03
N LEU A 348 -9.23 9.82 13.54
CA LEU A 348 -7.85 9.81 13.07
C LEU A 348 -6.90 9.38 14.19
N PRO A 349 -6.03 8.41 13.92
CA PRO A 349 -5.10 7.91 14.91
C PRO A 349 -4.05 8.97 15.22
N ASP A 350 -3.64 9.07 16.48
CA ASP A 350 -2.51 9.90 16.86
C ASP A 350 -1.20 9.11 16.71
N THR A 351 -0.73 8.99 15.47
CA THR A 351 0.44 8.18 15.10
C THR A 351 1.39 8.92 14.15
N VAL A 352 2.63 8.44 14.05
CA VAL A 352 3.62 8.96 13.08
C VAL A 352 3.12 8.82 11.64
N HIS A 353 2.57 7.66 11.31
CA HIS A 353 2.02 7.40 9.97
C HIS A 353 0.94 8.41 9.56
N CYS A 354 0.03 8.78 10.48
CA CYS A 354 -0.99 9.80 10.25
C CYS A 354 -0.37 11.18 9.99
N ALA A 355 0.65 11.56 10.76
CA ALA A 355 1.34 12.83 10.58
C ALA A 355 2.13 12.91 9.25
N LEU A 356 2.70 11.78 8.81
CA LEU A 356 3.34 11.66 7.51
C LEU A 356 2.31 11.81 6.38
N ALA A 357 1.20 11.07 6.43
CA ALA A 357 0.13 11.16 5.43
C ALA A 357 -0.47 12.58 5.35
N ALA A 358 -0.63 13.26 6.49
CA ALA A 358 -1.06 14.66 6.52
C ALA A 358 -0.06 15.61 5.84
N ALA A 359 1.24 15.37 6.02
CA ALA A 359 2.28 16.16 5.37
C ALA A 359 2.30 15.93 3.86
N ASP A 360 2.18 14.67 3.41
CA ASP A 360 2.12 14.30 2.00
C ASP A 360 0.91 14.92 1.31
N ALA A 361 -0.26 14.92 1.96
CA ALA A 361 -1.45 15.57 1.43
C ALA A 361 -1.24 17.09 1.23
N LEU A 362 -0.52 17.76 2.14
CA LEU A 362 -0.15 19.17 2.02
C LEU A 362 0.89 19.42 0.91
N PHE A 363 1.84 18.50 0.72
CA PHE A 363 2.79 18.56 -0.38
C PHE A 363 2.07 18.41 -1.73
N GLY A 364 1.26 17.36 -1.88
CA GLY A 364 0.48 17.11 -3.09
C GLY A 364 -0.45 18.29 -3.41
N TYR A 365 -1.11 18.89 -2.41
CA TYR A 365 -1.91 20.11 -2.63
C TYR A 365 -1.07 21.27 -3.17
N ALA A 366 0.11 21.51 -2.59
CA ALA A 366 0.97 22.63 -2.98
C ALA A 366 1.55 22.46 -4.40
N GLU A 367 1.79 21.23 -4.83
CA GLU A 367 2.36 20.91 -6.13
C GLU A 367 1.37 21.05 -7.29
N ARG A 368 0.07 21.16 -7.00
CA ARG A 368 -0.97 21.36 -8.00
C ARG A 368 -0.66 22.58 -8.91
N PRO A 369 -0.94 22.47 -10.22
CA PRO A 369 -0.94 23.58 -11.16
C PRO A 369 -1.77 24.77 -10.65
N GLY A 370 -1.29 26.00 -10.89
CA GLY A 370 -2.04 27.22 -10.57
C GLY A 370 -2.01 27.66 -9.09
N ILE A 371 -1.48 26.84 -8.17
CA ILE A 371 -1.33 27.24 -6.77
C ILE A 371 -0.26 28.33 -6.63
N SER A 372 -0.61 29.45 -5.99
CA SER A 372 0.30 30.59 -5.79
C SER A 372 1.43 30.27 -4.79
N ALA A 373 2.55 31.00 -4.91
CA ALA A 373 3.69 30.81 -4.01
C ALA A 373 3.35 31.04 -2.53
N ASP A 374 2.45 31.98 -2.20
CA ASP A 374 1.98 32.20 -0.83
C ASP A 374 1.20 31.01 -0.27
N VAL A 375 0.36 30.38 -1.10
CA VAL A 375 -0.42 29.20 -0.70
C VAL A 375 0.50 27.99 -0.55
N ARG A 376 1.45 27.79 -1.47
CA ARG A 376 2.49 26.74 -1.35
C ARG A 376 3.31 26.90 -0.07
N TRP A 377 3.77 28.13 0.21
CA TRP A 377 4.49 28.45 1.44
C TRP A 377 3.68 28.10 2.68
N THR A 378 2.38 28.42 2.67
CA THR A 378 1.48 28.11 3.78
C THR A 378 1.34 26.60 3.96
N ALA A 379 1.09 25.85 2.90
CA ALA A 379 0.98 24.39 2.94
C ALA A 379 2.26 23.73 3.49
N TYR A 380 3.43 24.08 2.96
CA TYR A 380 4.72 23.56 3.46
C TYR A 380 5.02 23.98 4.90
N SER A 381 4.62 25.17 5.32
CA SER A 381 4.80 25.61 6.71
C SER A 381 3.88 24.83 7.67
N ARG A 382 2.67 24.48 7.23
CA ARG A 382 1.72 23.66 7.99
C ARG A 382 2.20 22.22 8.10
N SER A 383 2.70 21.62 7.02
CA SER A 383 3.25 20.26 7.06
C SER A 383 4.44 20.17 8.00
N LEU A 384 5.34 21.17 7.97
CA LEU A 384 6.47 21.24 8.91
C LEU A 384 6.01 21.33 10.38
N THR A 385 4.90 22.02 10.66
CA THR A 385 4.33 22.12 12.01
C THR A 385 3.81 20.77 12.50
N ILE A 386 3.09 20.05 11.64
CA ILE A 386 2.58 18.70 11.92
C ILE A 386 3.75 17.73 12.17
N LEU A 387 4.72 17.69 11.26
CA LEU A 387 5.88 16.80 11.36
C LEU A 387 6.77 17.12 12.56
N LYS A 388 6.90 18.40 12.93
CA LYS A 388 7.61 18.81 14.15
C LYS A 388 6.92 18.25 15.39
N THR A 389 5.59 18.35 15.46
CA THR A 389 4.80 17.81 16.58
C THR A 389 4.95 16.29 16.66
N ALA A 390 4.90 15.59 15.53
CA ALA A 390 5.16 14.16 15.46
C ALA A 390 6.56 13.80 15.98
N TRP A 391 7.60 14.51 15.52
CA TRP A 391 8.97 14.29 15.97
C TRP A 391 9.15 14.51 17.48
N GLU A 392 8.55 15.57 18.03
CA GLU A 392 8.60 15.84 19.48
C GLU A 392 7.97 14.70 20.29
N ARG A 393 6.88 14.11 19.79
CA ARG A 393 6.22 12.95 20.42
C ARG A 393 7.02 11.67 20.30
N VAL A 394 7.64 11.42 19.14
CA VAL A 394 8.61 10.32 18.96
C VAL A 394 9.75 10.47 19.96
N ALA A 395 10.36 11.66 20.04
CA ALA A 395 11.50 11.91 20.92
C ALA A 395 11.12 11.82 22.41
N ALA A 396 9.89 12.17 22.77
CA ALA A 396 9.36 12.05 24.12
C ALA A 396 8.88 10.64 24.49
N GLY A 397 8.83 9.69 23.55
CA GLY A 397 8.28 8.35 23.78
C GLY A 397 6.79 8.37 24.12
N ALA A 398 6.02 9.28 23.53
CA ALA A 398 4.58 9.41 23.79
C ALA A 398 3.81 8.14 23.34
N THR A 399 2.71 7.82 24.00
CA THR A 399 1.83 6.70 23.61
C THR A 399 1.41 6.82 22.15
N GLY A 400 1.55 5.75 21.35
CA GLY A 400 1.33 5.76 19.89
C GLY A 400 2.55 6.17 19.05
N TYR A 401 3.60 6.71 19.69
CA TYR A 401 4.87 7.11 19.08
C TYR A 401 6.10 6.42 19.71
N ALA A 402 5.93 5.83 20.90
CA ALA A 402 6.98 5.16 21.66
C ALA A 402 7.62 4.00 20.89
N ASP A 403 6.82 3.29 20.09
CA ASP A 403 7.24 2.15 19.28
C ASP A 403 7.57 2.53 17.83
N ALA A 404 7.64 3.84 17.51
CA ALA A 404 7.93 4.29 16.15
C ALA A 404 9.22 3.65 15.64
N ASP A 405 9.09 2.94 14.53
CA ASP A 405 10.19 2.14 14.01
C ASP A 405 11.30 3.04 13.43
N PRO A 406 12.51 2.51 13.19
CA PRO A 406 13.59 3.31 12.60
C PRO A 406 13.24 3.90 11.22
N ALA A 407 12.38 3.26 10.43
CA ALA A 407 11.97 3.74 9.12
C ALA A 407 11.07 4.98 9.25
N GLU A 408 10.06 4.95 10.11
CA GLU A 408 9.16 6.08 10.40
C GLU A 408 9.94 7.29 10.93
N LYS A 409 10.94 7.06 11.80
CA LYS A 409 11.82 8.13 12.31
C LYS A 409 12.62 8.80 11.21
N LEU A 410 13.13 8.02 10.26
CA LEU A 410 13.84 8.54 9.10
C LEU A 410 12.89 9.31 8.18
N GLN A 411 11.71 8.78 7.90
CA GLN A 411 10.68 9.42 7.07
C GLN A 411 10.29 10.79 7.64
N VAL A 412 10.05 10.91 8.96
CA VAL A 412 9.72 12.20 9.58
C VAL A 412 10.83 13.23 9.39
N LEU A 413 12.09 12.85 9.64
CA LEU A 413 13.21 13.78 9.47
C LEU A 413 13.43 14.15 7.99
N MET A 414 13.28 13.18 7.09
CA MET A 414 13.40 13.39 5.65
C MET A 414 12.31 14.34 5.14
N ALA A 415 11.04 14.08 5.45
CA ALA A 415 9.91 14.93 5.08
C ALA A 415 10.03 16.36 5.65
N ARG A 416 10.58 16.51 6.87
CA ARG A 416 10.88 17.85 7.44
C ARG A 416 11.96 18.58 6.65
N GLY A 417 13.00 17.86 6.23
CA GLY A 417 14.04 18.43 5.38
C GLY A 417 13.49 18.85 4.03
N ASP A 418 12.67 17.99 3.42
CA ASP A 418 12.03 18.22 2.12
C ASP A 418 11.11 19.45 2.16
N ALA A 419 10.29 19.61 3.20
CA ALA A 419 9.46 20.80 3.40
C ALA A 419 10.28 22.11 3.42
N GLU A 420 11.45 22.12 4.08
CA GLU A 420 12.32 23.30 4.13
C GLU A 420 12.98 23.57 2.77
N LEU A 421 13.35 22.54 2.00
CA LEU A 421 13.86 22.70 0.63
C LEU A 421 12.79 23.24 -0.31
N LEU A 422 11.57 22.69 -0.25
CA LEU A 422 10.44 23.16 -1.04
C LEU A 422 10.08 24.61 -0.72
N ARG A 423 10.21 25.04 0.54
CA ARG A 423 10.06 26.47 0.91
C ARG A 423 11.19 27.33 0.38
N ALA A 424 12.42 26.84 0.39
CA ALA A 424 13.58 27.55 -0.13
C ALA A 424 13.52 27.73 -1.67
N SER A 425 12.81 26.82 -2.36
CA SER A 425 12.67 26.81 -3.81
C SER A 425 11.65 27.77 -4.38
N LEU A 426 10.74 28.28 -3.56
CA LEU A 426 9.73 29.25 -4.00
C LEU A 426 10.40 30.55 -4.48
N GLN A 427 10.16 30.89 -5.74
CA GLN A 427 10.65 32.11 -6.39
C GLN A 427 9.61 33.24 -6.29
N GLY A 428 10.06 34.49 -6.21
CA GLY A 428 9.18 35.66 -6.19
C GLY A 428 8.42 35.86 -4.87
N LEU A 429 8.67 35.02 -3.87
CA LEU A 429 8.11 35.17 -2.53
C LEU A 429 9.15 35.79 -1.58
N PRO A 430 8.94 37.01 -1.04
CA PRO A 430 9.93 37.68 -0.21
C PRO A 430 10.36 36.88 1.03
N ALA A 431 9.45 36.10 1.62
CA ALA A 431 9.76 35.25 2.77
C ALA A 431 10.73 34.12 2.41
N ALA A 432 10.55 33.49 1.25
CA ALA A 432 11.45 32.44 0.77
C ALA A 432 12.82 33.01 0.40
N GLU A 433 12.86 34.12 -0.35
CA GLU A 433 14.12 34.76 -0.77
C GLU A 433 14.95 35.27 0.41
N LYS A 434 14.31 35.93 1.38
CA LYS A 434 14.96 36.45 2.58
C LYS A 434 15.56 35.34 3.44
N HIS A 435 14.92 34.17 3.49
CA HIS A 435 15.30 33.09 4.40
C HIS A 435 15.92 31.87 3.71
N ARG A 436 16.17 31.93 2.39
CA ARG A 436 16.62 30.80 1.56
C ARG A 436 17.78 30.02 2.18
N GLU A 437 18.86 30.70 2.55
CA GLU A 437 20.05 30.06 3.15
C GLU A 437 19.76 29.44 4.52
N VAL A 438 18.87 30.06 5.31
CA VAL A 438 18.46 29.52 6.62
C VAL A 438 17.64 28.25 6.43
N LEU A 439 16.72 28.24 5.48
CA LEU A 439 15.88 27.08 5.16
C LEU A 439 16.73 25.90 4.67
N ARG A 440 17.70 26.15 3.77
CA ARG A 440 18.65 25.12 3.31
C ARG A 440 19.49 24.54 4.44
N ARG A 441 19.99 25.39 5.33
CA ARG A 441 20.73 24.95 6.51
C ARG A 441 19.84 24.11 7.45
N ASN A 442 18.57 24.46 7.61
CA ASN A 442 17.63 23.66 8.39
C ASN A 442 17.42 22.28 7.76
N ALA A 443 17.18 22.22 6.45
CA ALA A 443 17.03 20.95 5.72
C ALA A 443 18.27 20.06 5.90
N ARG A 444 19.46 20.63 5.70
CA ARG A 444 20.75 19.95 5.92
C ARG A 444 20.85 19.36 7.33
N ASN A 445 20.48 20.13 8.35
CA ASN A 445 20.51 19.66 9.74
C ASN A 445 19.55 18.49 9.98
N MET A 446 18.37 18.49 9.34
CA MET A 446 17.41 17.38 9.43
C MET A 446 17.96 16.12 8.75
N TYR A 447 18.50 16.23 7.53
CA TYR A 447 19.11 15.10 6.84
C TYR A 447 20.34 14.57 7.59
N THR A 448 21.19 15.45 8.11
CA THR A 448 22.34 15.05 8.94
C THR A 448 21.89 14.33 10.21
N SER A 449 20.80 14.80 10.85
CA SER A 449 20.22 14.12 12.02
C SER A 449 19.68 12.74 11.65
N ALA A 450 19.05 12.62 10.48
CA ALA A 450 18.54 11.36 9.96
C ALA A 450 19.68 10.39 9.62
N ASP A 451 20.77 10.86 9.02
CA ASP A 451 21.95 10.06 8.67
C ASP A 451 22.65 9.53 9.94
N ASN A 452 22.67 10.32 11.01
CA ASN A 452 23.23 9.93 12.31
C ASN A 452 22.29 9.06 13.17
N LEU A 453 21.03 8.87 12.76
CA LEU A 453 20.08 8.07 13.54
C LEU A 453 20.58 6.61 13.65
N PRO A 454 20.77 6.07 14.87
CA PRO A 454 21.28 4.73 15.05
C PRO A 454 20.27 3.71 14.53
N LEU A 455 20.75 2.78 13.70
CA LEU A 455 19.92 1.71 13.13
C LEU A 455 19.66 0.56 14.10
N VAL A 456 20.04 0.66 15.39
CA VAL A 456 19.94 -0.44 16.35
C VAL A 456 18.62 -0.35 17.10
N ALA A 457 17.65 -1.19 16.74
CA ALA A 457 16.54 -1.51 17.61
C ALA A 457 17.01 -2.52 18.68
N SER A 458 16.85 -2.18 19.96
CA SER A 458 16.78 -3.13 21.08
C SER A 458 17.83 -4.27 21.10
N GLY A 459 19.13 -3.93 21.06
CA GLY A 459 20.20 -4.86 21.45
C GLY A 459 20.62 -5.92 20.42
N VAL A 460 20.00 -5.97 19.24
CA VAL A 460 20.50 -6.77 18.11
C VAL A 460 21.27 -5.84 17.17
N LYS A 461 22.57 -6.09 16.99
CA LYS A 461 23.32 -5.47 15.90
C LYS A 461 22.62 -5.86 14.60
N LEU A 462 21.95 -4.91 13.95
CA LEU A 462 21.36 -5.07 12.62
C LEU A 462 22.48 -5.18 11.58
N THR A 463 23.12 -6.35 11.53
CA THR A 463 23.77 -6.84 10.32
C THR A 463 22.66 -7.19 9.34
N GLY A 464 22.25 -6.22 8.51
CA GLY A 464 21.12 -6.36 7.57
C GLY A 464 19.93 -5.47 7.93
N SER A 465 20.10 -4.15 7.87
CA SER A 465 18.96 -3.23 7.88
C SER A 465 18.02 -3.53 6.71
N SER A 466 16.70 -3.40 6.91
CA SER A 466 15.70 -3.54 5.83
C SER A 466 16.16 -2.77 4.58
N PRO A 467 16.02 -3.34 3.35
CA PRO A 467 16.36 -2.66 2.10
C PRO A 467 15.78 -1.23 2.02
N GLU A 468 14.58 -1.03 2.55
CA GLU A 468 13.90 0.26 2.60
C GLU A 468 14.67 1.31 3.42
N ILE A 469 15.16 0.93 4.60
CA ILE A 469 15.95 1.81 5.48
C ILE A 469 17.27 2.19 4.81
N LEU A 470 17.93 1.23 4.15
CA LEU A 470 19.18 1.49 3.42
C LEU A 470 18.96 2.43 2.24
N ARG A 471 17.83 2.28 1.53
CA ARG A 471 17.43 3.19 0.46
C ARG A 471 17.21 4.61 0.99
N MET A 472 16.45 4.78 2.08
CA MET A 472 16.23 6.09 2.69
C MET A 472 17.52 6.73 3.16
N LYS A 473 18.41 5.98 3.83
CA LYS A 473 19.74 6.47 4.23
C LYS A 473 20.57 6.92 3.02
N ARG A 474 20.53 6.18 1.92
CA ARG A 474 21.21 6.56 0.67
C ARG A 474 20.66 7.88 0.13
N GLU A 475 19.34 8.03 0.07
CA GLU A 475 18.68 9.26 -0.37
C GLU A 475 19.05 10.46 0.52
N ILE A 476 18.99 10.28 1.84
CA ILE A 476 19.41 11.28 2.83
C ILE A 476 20.87 11.68 2.62
N HIS A 477 21.75 10.71 2.36
CA HIS A 477 23.16 10.97 2.12
C HIS A 477 23.39 11.75 0.82
N ILE A 478 22.68 11.41 -0.26
CA ILE A 478 22.68 12.15 -1.52
C ILE A 478 22.21 13.59 -1.30
N LYS A 479 21.04 13.79 -0.67
CA LYS A 479 20.49 15.12 -0.35
C LYS A 479 21.47 15.95 0.50
N THR A 480 22.14 15.33 1.46
CA THR A 480 23.17 15.99 2.29
C THR A 480 24.40 16.39 1.48
N ALA A 481 24.94 15.48 0.67
CA ALA A 481 26.13 15.75 -0.16
C ALA A 481 25.87 16.87 -1.18
N LEU A 482 24.67 16.89 -1.77
CA LEU A 482 24.23 17.95 -2.66
C LEU A 482 24.16 19.31 -1.95
N LEU A 483 23.57 19.38 -0.75
CA LEU A 483 23.54 20.63 0.02
C LEU A 483 24.91 21.10 0.51
N ASP A 484 25.88 20.19 0.62
CA ASP A 484 27.28 20.50 0.92
C ASP A 484 28.08 20.94 -0.31
N GLY A 485 27.52 20.86 -1.52
CA GLY A 485 28.24 21.12 -2.78
C GLY A 485 29.30 20.06 -3.11
N ARG A 486 29.20 18.84 -2.53
CA ARG A 486 30.15 17.74 -2.73
C ARG A 486 29.90 17.00 -4.05
N THR A 487 30.20 17.63 -5.17
CA THR A 487 29.97 17.07 -6.52
C THR A 487 30.82 15.83 -6.84
N ASP A 488 31.95 15.65 -6.15
CA ASP A 488 32.86 14.51 -6.31
C ASP A 488 32.50 13.31 -5.40
N ASP A 489 31.41 13.37 -4.64
CA ASP A 489 31.05 12.30 -3.71
C ASP A 489 30.68 11.02 -4.49
N PRO A 490 31.30 9.86 -4.21
CA PRO A 490 31.01 8.61 -4.91
C PRO A 490 29.53 8.21 -4.88
N VAL A 491 28.79 8.63 -3.84
CA VAL A 491 27.35 8.35 -3.76
C VAL A 491 26.59 8.99 -4.92
N LEU A 492 27.04 10.15 -5.41
CA LEU A 492 26.39 10.91 -6.48
C LEU A 492 26.63 10.31 -7.87
N GLN A 493 27.60 9.40 -8.00
CA GLN A 493 27.90 8.70 -9.26
C GLN A 493 27.09 7.41 -9.44
N GLY A 494 26.34 6.97 -8.43
CA GLY A 494 25.53 5.76 -8.47
C GLY A 494 24.18 5.94 -9.19
N VAL A 495 23.62 4.84 -9.72
CA VAL A 495 22.29 4.82 -10.36
C VAL A 495 21.20 5.34 -9.42
N GLY A 496 21.28 5.01 -8.13
CA GLY A 496 20.36 5.54 -7.11
C GLY A 496 20.42 7.07 -6.97
N ALA A 497 21.57 7.70 -7.20
CA ALA A 497 21.67 9.16 -7.20
C ALA A 497 21.01 9.79 -8.41
N GLN A 498 21.04 9.15 -9.58
CA GLN A 498 20.33 9.66 -10.75
C GLN A 498 18.82 9.73 -10.53
N ARG A 499 18.24 8.74 -9.84
CA ARG A 499 16.81 8.74 -9.46
C ARG A 499 16.48 9.85 -8.47
N VAL A 500 17.26 9.99 -7.41
CA VAL A 500 17.07 11.06 -6.42
C VAL A 500 17.25 12.44 -7.04
N LEU A 501 18.25 12.59 -7.92
CA LEU A 501 18.46 13.83 -8.67
C LEU A 501 17.29 14.12 -9.61
N ALA A 502 16.73 13.12 -10.30
CA ALA A 502 15.54 13.30 -11.13
C ALA A 502 14.34 13.79 -10.30
N ALA A 503 14.06 13.17 -9.16
CA ALA A 503 12.99 13.60 -8.25
C ALA A 503 13.20 15.05 -7.76
N ILE A 504 14.44 15.40 -7.40
CA ILE A 504 14.79 16.78 -7.02
C ILE A 504 14.61 17.76 -8.20
N ARG A 505 14.86 17.34 -9.45
CA ARG A 505 14.61 18.18 -10.65
C ARG A 505 13.13 18.45 -10.83
N GLU A 506 12.31 17.42 -10.72
CA GLU A 506 10.86 17.50 -10.89
C GLU A 506 10.23 18.43 -9.85
N GLN A 507 10.74 18.41 -8.62
CA GLN A 507 10.34 19.33 -7.54
C GLN A 507 10.93 20.76 -7.68
N GLY A 508 11.61 21.07 -8.79
CA GLY A 508 12.23 22.38 -9.04
C GLY A 508 13.46 22.67 -8.16
N GLY A 509 13.99 21.67 -7.46
CA GLY A 509 15.05 21.81 -6.46
C GLY A 509 16.46 22.01 -7.05
N LEU A 510 16.71 21.62 -8.31
CA LEU A 510 18.06 21.63 -8.88
C LEU A 510 18.54 22.99 -9.40
N GLY A 511 17.66 23.99 -9.52
CA GLY A 511 18.08 25.40 -9.68
C GLY A 511 18.68 25.99 -8.42
N LEU A 512 18.66 25.25 -7.31
CA LEU A 512 19.15 25.69 -6.00
C LEU A 512 20.39 24.90 -5.57
N ILE A 513 20.52 23.63 -5.92
CA ILE A 513 21.65 22.78 -5.51
C ILE A 513 22.93 23.14 -6.24
#